data_AF-F4N6A4-F1
#
_entry.id   AF-F4N6A4-F1
#
_cell.length_a   1.000
_cell.length_b   1.000
_cell.length_c   1.000
_cell.angle_alpha   90.00
_cell.angle_beta   90.00
_cell.angle_gamma   90.00
#
_symmetry.space_group_name_H-M   'P 1'
#
loop_
_entity.id
_entity.type
_entity.pdbx_description
1 polymer ?
#
loop_
_entity_poly.entity_id
_entity_poly.type
_entity_poly.pdbx_seq_one_letter_code
_entity_poly.pdbx_strand_id
1 'polypeptide(L)'
;MENNKQQVNVAPLSLPKGGGAIAGMGESLGAIGPSGLASLTVPLPISAGRGYAPALALSYSSGGGNSPFGLGWQMGCYRFVAAPRMEHRAMMTAMNLLALMASC
;
A
#
# COMPACT_ATOMS: atom_id res chain seq x y z
N MET A 1 -41.52 -9.07 12.84
CA MET A 1 -40.76 -9.78 11.79
C MET A 1 -40.28 -8.71 10.81
N GLU A 2 -39.08 -8.17 11.04
CA GLU A 2 -38.53 -7.04 10.27
C GLU A 2 -38.04 -7.55 8.90
N ASN A 3 -38.66 -7.08 7.82
CA ASN A 3 -38.35 -7.50 6.45
C ASN A 3 -37.08 -6.80 5.95
N ASN A 4 -35.94 -7.50 6.04
CA ASN A 4 -34.68 -7.04 5.47
C ASN A 4 -34.75 -7.14 3.94
N LYS A 5 -35.06 -6.01 3.30
CA LYS A 5 -34.99 -5.86 1.83
C LYS A 5 -33.52 -5.84 1.42
N GLN A 6 -32.93 -7.01 1.22
CA GLN A 6 -31.65 -7.11 0.53
C GLN A 6 -31.84 -6.67 -0.92
N GLN A 7 -31.43 -5.42 -1.18
CA GLN A 7 -31.49 -4.77 -2.47
C GLN A 7 -30.48 -5.44 -3.42
N VAL A 8 -30.91 -6.53 -4.06
CA VAL A 8 -30.20 -7.10 -5.22
C VAL A 8 -30.48 -6.18 -6.40
N ASN A 9 -29.57 -5.24 -6.64
CA ASN A 9 -29.69 -4.30 -7.73
C ASN A 9 -29.45 -5.03 -9.07
N VAL A 10 -30.52 -5.38 -9.77
CA VAL A 10 -30.46 -5.92 -11.14
C VAL A 10 -30.15 -4.75 -12.08
N ALA A 11 -28.93 -4.72 -12.61
CA ALA A 11 -28.47 -3.60 -13.45
C ALA A 11 -29.19 -3.61 -14.81
N PRO A 12 -29.94 -2.54 -15.18
CA PRO A 12 -30.48 -2.38 -16.52
C PRO A 12 -29.35 -2.09 -17.53
N LEU A 13 -29.48 -2.60 -18.75
CA LEU A 13 -28.53 -2.36 -19.85
C LEU A 13 -28.73 -0.94 -20.39
N SER A 14 -28.04 0.05 -19.82
CA SER A 14 -28.05 1.45 -20.27
C SER A 14 -26.69 1.87 -20.80
N LEU A 15 -26.68 2.69 -21.85
CA LEU A 15 -25.47 3.33 -22.35
C LEU A 15 -24.86 4.24 -21.27
N PRO A 16 -23.52 4.28 -21.14
CA PRO A 16 -22.87 5.24 -20.26
C PRO A 16 -23.24 6.65 -20.70
N LYS A 17 -23.90 7.40 -19.83
CA LYS A 17 -24.18 8.82 -20.08
C LYS A 17 -22.84 9.53 -20.19
N GLY A 18 -22.58 10.20 -21.32
CA GLY A 18 -21.31 10.85 -21.61
C GLY A 18 -20.93 11.85 -20.51
N GLY A 19 -19.68 11.77 -20.04
CA GLY A 19 -19.10 12.64 -19.01
C GLY A 19 -18.24 13.75 -19.60
N GLY A 20 -18.23 14.92 -18.93
CA GLY A 20 -17.45 16.11 -19.31
C GLY A 20 -16.38 16.53 -18.29
N ALA A 21 -16.08 15.68 -17.30
CA ALA A 21 -15.05 15.93 -16.30
C ALA A 21 -13.77 15.16 -16.67
N ILE A 22 -12.63 15.86 -16.73
CA ILE A 22 -11.32 15.22 -16.85
C ILE A 22 -10.89 14.79 -15.45
N ALA A 23 -11.10 13.51 -15.15
CA ALA A 23 -10.57 12.88 -13.95
C ALA A 23 -9.21 12.25 -14.26
N GLY A 24 -8.22 12.49 -13.39
CA GLY A 24 -6.90 11.84 -13.45
C GLY A 24 -6.95 10.37 -13.03
N MET A 25 -5.82 9.82 -12.58
CA MET A 25 -5.75 8.42 -12.14
C MET A 25 -6.26 8.24 -10.71
N GLY A 26 -6.71 9.30 -10.03
CA GLY A 26 -7.10 9.22 -8.62
C GLY A 26 -5.89 9.10 -7.69
N GLU A 27 -4.75 9.65 -8.11
CA GLU A 27 -3.56 9.75 -7.28
C GLU A 27 -3.88 10.45 -5.95
N SER A 28 -3.43 9.84 -4.86
CA SER A 28 -3.68 10.34 -3.51
C SER A 28 -2.35 10.64 -2.83
N LEU A 29 -2.15 11.90 -2.47
CA LEU A 29 -1.06 12.32 -1.62
C LEU A 29 -1.41 11.95 -0.18
N GLY A 30 -0.64 11.05 0.41
CA GLY A 30 -0.80 10.65 1.80
C GLY A 30 -0.42 11.79 2.74
N ALA A 31 -1.22 12.02 3.77
CA ALA A 31 -0.88 12.97 4.82
C ALA A 31 0.46 12.59 5.47
N ILE A 32 1.32 13.58 5.72
CA ILE A 32 2.56 13.37 6.46
C ILE A 32 2.19 13.05 7.91
N GLY A 33 2.31 11.78 8.28
CA GLY A 33 2.02 11.30 9.64
C GLY A 33 3.11 11.69 10.66
N PRO A 34 3.01 11.21 11.91
CA PRO A 34 3.97 11.53 12.98
C PRO A 34 5.41 11.09 12.71
N SER A 35 5.61 10.20 11.73
CA SER A 35 6.94 9.77 11.25
C SER A 35 7.63 10.79 10.32
N GLY A 36 6.93 11.85 9.88
CA GLY A 36 7.50 12.86 8.99
C GLY A 36 7.74 12.38 7.54
N LEU A 37 7.25 11.19 7.17
CA LEU A 37 7.47 10.61 5.85
C LEU A 37 6.44 11.11 4.85
N ALA A 38 6.91 11.51 3.66
CA ALA A 38 6.04 11.78 2.53
C ALA A 38 5.60 10.46 1.90
N SER A 39 4.30 10.30 1.66
CA SER A 39 3.72 9.12 1.03
C SER A 39 2.86 9.53 -0.16
N LEU A 40 2.94 8.80 -1.28
CA LEU A 40 2.11 9.02 -2.46
C LEU A 40 1.61 7.67 -2.97
N THR A 41 0.31 7.57 -3.25
CA THR A 41 -0.29 6.35 -3.81
C THR A 41 -0.88 6.66 -5.18
N VAL A 42 -0.45 5.91 -6.18
CA VAL A 42 -0.95 5.97 -7.56
C VAL A 42 -1.63 4.64 -7.88
N PRO A 43 -2.97 4.59 -7.96
CA PRO A 43 -3.66 3.36 -8.31
C PRO A 43 -3.45 3.04 -9.79
N LEU A 44 -3.24 1.76 -10.12
CA LEU A 44 -3.09 1.34 -11.50
C LEU A 44 -4.47 1.18 -12.16
N PRO A 45 -4.69 1.69 -13.38
CA PRO A 45 -5.95 1.56 -14.09
C PRO A 45 -6.11 0.13 -14.64
N ILE A 46 -6.41 -0.82 -13.75
CA ILE A 46 -6.65 -2.22 -14.08
C ILE A 46 -8.16 -2.42 -14.22
N SER A 47 -8.60 -2.86 -15.40
CA SER A 47 -9.99 -3.21 -15.62
C SER A 47 -10.37 -4.43 -14.78
N ALA A 48 -11.50 -4.35 -14.06
CA ALA A 48 -12.03 -5.45 -13.26
C ALA A 48 -12.44 -6.67 -14.10
N GLY A 49 -12.48 -6.56 -15.44
CA GLY A 49 -12.66 -7.68 -16.37
C GLY A 49 -13.90 -8.53 -16.06
N ARG A 50 -13.68 -9.68 -15.42
CA ARG A 50 -14.72 -10.63 -14.99
C ARG A 50 -15.27 -10.37 -13.57
N GLY A 51 -15.09 -9.16 -13.05
CA GLY A 51 -15.47 -8.79 -11.68
C GLY A 51 -14.41 -9.12 -10.63
N TYR A 52 -13.25 -9.65 -11.04
CA TYR A 52 -12.12 -9.90 -10.16
C TYR A 52 -10.82 -9.44 -10.82
N ALA A 53 -10.20 -8.43 -10.21
CA ALA A 53 -8.85 -7.98 -10.53
C ALA A 53 -8.15 -7.58 -9.23
N PRO A 54 -6.84 -7.86 -9.09
CA PRO A 54 -6.09 -7.40 -7.93
C PRO A 54 -6.03 -5.87 -7.97
N ALA A 55 -6.43 -5.22 -6.87
CA ALA A 55 -6.27 -3.79 -6.70
C ALA A 55 -4.78 -3.51 -6.45
N LEU A 56 -4.04 -3.24 -7.52
CA LEU A 56 -2.63 -2.87 -7.45
C LEU A 56 -2.49 -1.34 -7.43
N ALA A 57 -1.65 -0.86 -6.53
CA ALA A 57 -1.27 0.55 -6.47
C ALA A 57 0.25 0.65 -6.28
N LEU A 58 0.81 1.70 -6.86
CA LEU A 58 2.19 2.09 -6.66
C LEU A 58 2.25 3.04 -5.47
N SER A 59 2.98 2.66 -4.42
CA SER A 59 3.13 3.44 -3.19
C SER A 59 4.55 3.96 -3.09
N TYR A 60 4.70 5.27 -3.01
CA TYR A 60 5.94 5.96 -2.69
C TYR A 60 6.03 6.22 -1.19
N SER A 61 7.22 6.07 -0.62
CA SER A 61 7.59 6.57 0.69
C SER A 61 9.01 7.16 0.62
N SER A 62 9.20 8.36 1.17
CA SER A 62 10.52 9.02 1.19
C SER A 62 11.59 8.25 1.98
N GLY A 63 11.17 7.41 2.94
CA GLY A 63 12.06 6.53 3.70
C GLY A 63 12.23 5.13 3.08
N GLY A 64 11.62 4.87 1.93
CA GLY A 64 11.70 3.58 1.26
C GLY A 64 13.05 3.35 0.59
N GLY A 65 13.50 2.09 0.61
CA GLY A 65 14.73 1.67 -0.04
C GLY A 65 14.64 1.54 -1.56
N ASN A 66 15.65 0.93 -2.17
CA ASN A 66 15.65 0.63 -3.59
C ASN A 66 14.71 -0.53 -3.91
N SER A 67 13.98 -0.41 -5.01
CA SER A 67 12.96 -1.33 -5.47
C SER A 67 12.94 -1.36 -7.00
N PRO A 68 12.38 -2.40 -7.63
CA PRO A 68 12.28 -2.46 -9.10
C PRO A 68 11.54 -1.28 -9.74
N PHE A 69 10.74 -0.56 -8.95
CA PHE A 69 9.99 0.63 -9.40
C PHE A 69 10.73 1.95 -9.14
N GLY A 70 11.96 1.89 -8.62
CA GLY A 70 12.77 3.05 -8.24
C GLY A 70 12.92 3.22 -6.73
N LEU A 71 13.74 4.20 -6.34
CA LEU A 71 13.96 4.53 -4.93
C LEU A 71 12.67 5.04 -4.28
N GLY A 72 12.33 4.48 -3.13
CA GLY A 72 11.14 4.87 -2.38
C GLY A 72 9.82 4.33 -2.94
N TRP A 73 9.82 3.71 -4.13
CA TRP A 73 8.62 3.19 -4.77
C TRP A 73 8.45 1.70 -4.53
N GLN A 74 7.25 1.28 -4.13
CA GLN A 74 6.90 -0.12 -3.95
C GLN A 74 5.53 -0.42 -4.54
N MET A 75 5.36 -1.66 -4.99
CA MET A 75 4.05 -2.20 -5.37
C MET A 75 3.72 -3.34 -4.42
N GLY A 76 2.53 -3.31 -3.82
CA GLY A 76 2.06 -4.38 -2.95
C GLY A 76 1.75 -5.64 -3.76
N CYS A 77 2.73 -6.53 -3.90
CA CYS A 77 2.47 -7.93 -4.25
C CYS A 77 2.64 -8.77 -2.99
N TYR A 78 1.74 -9.72 -2.77
CA TYR A 78 1.82 -10.61 -1.62
C TYR A 78 3.15 -11.38 -1.66
N ARG A 79 4.06 -11.06 -0.74
CA ARG A 79 5.39 -11.66 -0.64
C ARG A 79 5.60 -12.19 0.76
N PHE A 80 5.95 -13.47 0.84
CA PHE A 80 6.46 -14.08 2.06
C PHE A 80 7.97 -13.88 2.11
N VAL A 81 8.48 -13.33 3.21
CA VAL A 81 9.91 -13.15 3.49
C VAL A 81 10.25 -13.96 4.73
N ALA A 82 11.26 -14.82 4.63
CA ALA A 82 11.77 -15.54 5.79
C ALA A 82 12.43 -14.55 6.76
N ALA A 83 12.12 -14.66 8.06
CA ALA A 83 12.78 -13.86 9.08
C ALA A 83 14.28 -14.20 9.10
N PRO A 84 15.18 -13.20 9.18
CA PRO A 84 16.60 -13.48 9.32
C PRO A 84 16.83 -14.25 10.61
N ARG A 85 17.62 -15.32 10.53
CA ARG A 85 18.05 -16.10 11.70
C ARG A 85 18.96 -15.21 12.55
N MET A 86 18.49 -14.83 13.73
CA MET A 86 19.28 -14.06 14.69
C MET A 86 20.35 -14.98 15.29
N GLU A 87 21.58 -14.88 14.79
CA GLU A 87 22.72 -15.61 15.37
C GLU A 87 23.28 -14.87 16.59
N HIS A 88 23.93 -15.63 17.47
CA HIS A 88 24.43 -15.19 18.79
C HIS A 88 25.34 -13.93 18.72
N ARG A 89 26.02 -13.71 17.59
CA ARG A 89 26.84 -12.52 17.36
C ARG A 89 26.04 -11.24 17.23
N ALA A 90 24.86 -11.28 16.60
CA ALA A 90 24.01 -10.10 16.44
C ALA A 90 23.42 -9.64 17.79
N MET A 91 23.08 -10.60 18.68
CA MET A 91 22.65 -10.29 20.05
C MET A 91 23.77 -9.67 20.88
N MET A 92 25.00 -10.21 20.81
CA MET A 92 26.14 -9.65 21.55
C MET A 92 26.48 -8.22 21.14
N THR A 93 26.43 -7.90 19.83
CA THR A 93 26.65 -6.53 19.35
C THR A 93 25.56 -5.59 19.81
N ALA A 94 24.28 -6.01 19.76
CA ALA A 94 23.16 -5.20 20.24
C ALA A 94 23.24 -4.94 21.76
N MET A 95 23.61 -5.95 22.55
CA MET A 95 23.79 -5.80 24.00
C MET A 95 24.98 -4.90 24.34
N ASN A 96 26.10 -5.02 23.63
CA ASN A 96 27.26 -4.16 23.87
C ASN A 96 26.98 -2.70 23.49
N LEU A 97 26.23 -2.46 22.40
CA LEU A 97 25.78 -1.10 22.06
C LEU A 97 24.82 -0.53 23.11
N LEU A 98 23.88 -1.34 23.61
CA LEU A 98 22.95 -0.90 24.65
C LEU A 98 23.69 -0.56 25.97
N ALA A 99 24.68 -1.37 26.33
CA ALA A 99 25.54 -1.10 27.48
C ALA A 99 26.33 0.21 27.31
N LEU A 100 26.83 0.49 26.10
CA LEU A 100 27.55 1.73 25.81
C LEU A 100 26.63 2.96 25.86
N MET A 101 25.40 2.85 25.37
CA MET A 101 24.41 3.93 25.37
C MET A 101 23.84 4.22 26.77
N ALA A 102 23.85 3.24 27.67
CA ALA A 102 23.44 3.41 29.07
C ALA A 102 24.58 3.90 29.99
N SER A 103 25.83 3.93 29.49
CA SER A 103 27.01 4.43 30.22
C SER A 103 27.40 5.88 29.88
N CYS A 104 26.60 6.56 29.06
CA CYS A 104 26.64 8.01 28.86
C CYS A 104 25.46 8.63 29.61
#